data_AF-A0A6J5DCK4-F1
#
_entry.id   AF-A0A6J5DCK4-F1
#
_cell.length_a   1.000
_cell.length_b   1.000
_cell.length_c   1.000
_cell.angle_alpha   90.00
_cell.angle_beta   90.00
_cell.angle_gamma   90.00
#
_symmetry.space_group_name_H-M   'P 1'
#
loop_
_entity.id
_entity.type
_entity.pdbx_description
1 polymer ?
#
loop_
_entity_poly.entity_id
_entity_poly.type
_entity_poly.pdbx_seq_one_letter_code
_entity_poly.pdbx_strand_id
1 'polypeptide(L)'
;MELETAVRLKSNLVHMIWIDGSYDMVRVQEIIKYGRGSGVDLGPYDPVLYAQAFGVTGLMIRTADDIVPVLKKAFDTPGPVIVGVHVDYSDNHKLFEMVDETGIH
;
A
#
# COMPACT_ATOMS: atom_id res chain seq x y z
N MET A 1 4.24 -6.49 13.49
CA MET A 1 3.79 -7.66 14.28
C MET A 1 4.11 -8.94 13.52
N GLU A 2 3.37 -9.33 12.47
CA GLU A 2 3.71 -10.55 11.70
C GLU A 2 4.93 -10.45 10.76
N LEU A 3 5.46 -9.24 10.57
CA LEU A 3 6.73 -9.07 9.86
C LEU A 3 7.88 -9.77 10.60
N GLU A 4 7.85 -9.84 11.94
CA GLU A 4 8.79 -10.65 12.72
C GLU A 4 8.71 -12.13 12.35
N THR A 5 7.50 -12.67 12.27
CA THR A 5 7.27 -14.07 11.92
C THR A 5 7.87 -14.38 10.55
N ALA A 6 7.64 -13.51 9.56
CA ALA A 6 8.20 -13.65 8.22
C ALA A 6 9.74 -13.65 8.23
N VAL A 7 10.36 -12.82 9.06
CA VAL A 7 11.82 -12.78 9.24
C VAL A 7 12.33 -14.08 9.84
N ARG A 8 11.74 -14.52 10.96
CA ARG A 8 12.14 -15.74 11.67
C ARG A 8 12.00 -16.99 10.82
N LEU A 9 10.96 -17.06 9.99
CA LEU A 9 10.72 -18.17 9.06
C LEU A 9 11.47 -18.02 7.74
N LYS A 10 12.18 -16.91 7.52
CA LYS A 10 12.84 -16.58 6.24
C LYS A 10 11.88 -16.70 5.05
N SER A 11 10.62 -16.31 5.26
CA SER A 11 9.57 -16.45 4.26
C SER A 11 9.87 -15.58 3.04
N ASN A 12 9.87 -16.18 1.85
CA ASN A 12 10.16 -15.47 0.62
C ASN A 12 8.90 -14.76 0.10
N LEU A 13 8.57 -13.62 0.70
CA LEU A 13 7.39 -12.83 0.39
C LEU A 13 7.75 -11.38 0.07
N VAL A 14 7.05 -10.80 -0.89
CA VAL A 14 7.11 -9.37 -1.21
C VAL A 14 5.77 -8.77 -0.83
N HIS A 15 5.75 -7.88 0.16
CA HIS A 15 4.54 -7.20 0.62
C HIS A 15 4.56 -5.75 0.16
N MET A 16 3.54 -5.37 -0.61
CA MET A 16 3.42 -4.02 -1.16
C MET A 16 2.45 -3.19 -0.33
N ILE A 17 2.84 -1.97 0.00
CA ILE A 17 2.01 -1.02 0.73
C ILE A 17 1.74 0.18 -0.16
N TRP A 18 0.48 0.38 -0.52
CA TRP A 18 0.06 1.56 -1.29
C TRP A 18 -0.20 2.70 -0.30
N ILE A 19 0.45 3.82 -0.54
CA ILE A 19 0.53 4.95 0.40
C ILE A 19 -0.13 6.16 -0.25
N ASP A 20 -1.32 6.45 0.26
CA ASP A 20 -2.12 7.62 -0.07
C ASP A 20 -2.32 8.55 1.14
N GLY A 21 -2.12 8.01 2.36
CA GLY A 21 -2.27 8.74 3.62
C GLY A 21 -3.70 8.74 4.17
N SER A 22 -4.57 7.86 3.70
CA SER A 22 -5.95 7.81 4.18
C SER A 22 -6.54 6.40 4.14
N TYR A 23 -7.70 6.23 4.76
CA TYR A 23 -8.58 5.10 4.49
C TYR A 23 -9.41 5.39 3.22
N ASP A 24 -8.77 5.39 2.04
CA ASP A 24 -9.37 5.94 0.80
C ASP A 24 -10.70 5.30 0.42
N MET A 25 -10.83 3.99 0.55
CA MET A 25 -12.09 3.29 0.23
C MET A 25 -13.26 3.79 1.10
N VAL A 26 -13.01 4.14 2.37
CA VAL A 26 -14.02 4.76 3.25
C VAL A 26 -14.26 6.20 2.83
N ARG A 27 -13.18 6.96 2.59
CA ARG A 27 -13.22 8.35 2.17
C ARG A 27 -14.08 8.56 0.92
N VAL A 28 -13.91 7.72 -0.11
CA VAL A 28 -14.68 7.82 -1.36
C VAL A 28 -16.17 7.58 -1.10
N GLN A 29 -16.52 6.55 -0.32
CA GLN A 29 -17.93 6.27 0.03
C GLN A 29 -18.57 7.41 0.84
N GLU A 30 -17.83 8.02 1.76
CA GLU A 30 -18.31 9.15 2.55
C GLU A 30 -18.50 10.42 1.72
N ILE A 31 -17.59 10.70 0.78
CA ILE A 31 -17.74 11.84 -0.14
C ILE A 31 -18.97 11.65 -1.03
N ILE A 32 -19.18 10.46 -1.58
CA ILE A 32 -20.34 10.16 -2.44
C ILE A 32 -21.66 10.33 -1.65
N LYS A 33 -21.72 9.84 -0.41
CA LYS A 33 -22.97 9.84 0.39
C LYS A 33 -23.23 11.14 1.14
N TYR A 34 -22.19 11.80 1.62
CA TYR A 34 -22.28 12.87 2.62
C TYR A 34 -21.57 14.16 2.19
N GLY A 35 -20.90 14.18 1.04
CA GLY A 35 -20.16 15.34 0.54
C GLY A 35 -18.89 15.70 1.32
N ARG A 36 -18.48 14.86 2.29
CA ARG A 36 -17.27 15.06 3.12
C ARG A 36 -16.77 13.73 3.70
N GLY A 37 -15.46 13.62 3.95
CA GLY A 37 -14.87 12.55 4.74
C GLY A 37 -14.82 12.88 6.24
N SER A 38 -14.74 11.86 7.10
CA SER A 38 -14.65 12.00 8.55
C SER A 38 -13.79 10.91 9.19
N GLY A 39 -12.64 11.28 9.78
CA GLY A 39 -11.77 10.33 10.49
C GLY A 39 -11.00 9.36 9.58
N VAL A 40 -10.85 9.72 8.30
CA VAL A 40 -10.21 8.89 7.27
C VAL A 40 -8.74 9.26 7.03
N ASP A 41 -8.30 10.44 7.45
CA ASP A 41 -6.94 10.92 7.21
C ASP A 41 -5.96 10.33 8.24
N LEU A 42 -4.81 9.87 7.77
CA LEU A 42 -3.75 9.28 8.57
C LEU A 42 -2.50 10.15 8.54
N GLY A 43 -1.65 9.98 9.57
CA GLY A 43 -0.32 10.60 9.58
C GLY A 43 0.64 9.89 8.62
N PRO A 44 1.69 10.60 8.16
CA PRO A 44 2.71 9.99 7.33
C PRO A 44 3.56 9.00 8.15
N TYR A 45 4.02 7.93 7.50
CA TYR A 45 5.04 7.04 8.05
C TYR A 45 5.95 6.53 6.93
N ASP A 46 7.15 6.08 7.30
CA ASP A 46 8.12 5.55 6.36
C ASP A 46 8.12 4.00 6.41
N PRO A 47 7.60 3.32 5.36
CA PRO A 47 7.57 1.86 5.32
C PRO A 47 8.96 1.22 5.19
N VAL A 48 9.94 1.96 4.64
CA VAL A 48 11.32 1.48 4.50
C VAL A 48 11.97 1.44 5.87
N LEU A 49 11.86 2.52 6.66
CA LEU A 49 12.37 2.54 8.03
C LEU A 49 11.67 1.50 8.91
N TYR A 50 10.34 1.34 8.75
CA TYR A 50 9.60 0.31 9.46
C TYR A 50 10.12 -1.11 9.12
N ALA A 51 10.36 -1.42 7.84
CA ALA A 51 10.91 -2.72 7.45
C ALA A 51 12.32 -2.95 8.03
N GLN A 52 13.18 -1.93 7.97
CA GLN A 52 14.54 -1.99 8.49
C GLN A 52 14.57 -2.25 10.01
N ALA A 53 13.61 -1.72 10.77
CA ALA A 53 13.49 -1.99 12.21
C ALA A 53 13.28 -3.48 12.54
N PHE A 54 12.76 -4.27 11.60
CA PHE A 54 12.61 -5.74 11.73
C PHE A 54 13.75 -6.52 11.06
N GLY A 55 14.79 -5.84 10.54
CA GLY A 55 15.86 -6.48 9.78
C GLY A 55 15.44 -6.94 8.38
N VAL A 56 14.38 -6.34 7.83
CA VAL A 56 13.81 -6.66 6.52
C VAL A 56 14.26 -5.65 5.48
N THR A 57 14.45 -6.10 4.24
CA THR A 57 14.70 -5.18 3.12
C THR A 57 13.46 -4.33 2.86
N GLY A 58 13.61 -3.01 3.01
CA GLY A 58 12.62 -2.02 2.60
C GLY A 58 13.00 -1.38 1.27
N LEU A 59 12.04 -1.30 0.34
CA LEU A 59 12.16 -0.63 -0.96
C LEU A 59 11.02 0.37 -1.14
N MET A 60 11.19 1.32 -2.06
CA MET A 60 10.21 2.37 -2.32
C MET A 60 10.07 2.61 -3.82
N ILE A 61 8.84 2.66 -4.31
CA ILE A 61 8.47 3.12 -5.66
C ILE A 61 7.94 4.55 -5.51
N ARG A 62 8.63 5.52 -6.12
CA ARG A 62 8.25 6.94 -6.06
C ARG A 62 7.68 7.42 -7.39
N THR A 63 8.11 6.82 -8.48
CA THR A 63 7.72 7.14 -9.85
C THR A 63 7.36 5.87 -10.61
N ALA A 64 6.67 6.02 -11.75
CA ALA A 64 6.31 4.88 -12.60
C ALA A 64 7.57 4.12 -13.12
N ASP A 65 8.65 4.85 -13.39
CA ASP A 65 9.92 4.28 -13.87
C ASP A 65 10.59 3.38 -12.82
N ASP A 66 10.27 3.57 -11.54
CA ASP A 66 10.80 2.74 -10.44
C ASP A 66 10.14 1.36 -10.38
N ILE A 67 8.95 1.17 -10.96
CA ILE A 67 8.13 -0.03 -10.77
C ILE A 67 8.89 -1.29 -11.16
N VAL A 68 9.36 -1.36 -12.41
CA VAL A 68 10.06 -2.53 -12.94
C VAL A 68 11.37 -2.81 -12.17
N PRO A 69 12.31 -1.85 -12.02
CA PRO A 69 13.57 -2.12 -11.33
C PRO A 69 13.38 -2.47 -9.85
N VAL A 70 12.45 -1.83 -9.15
CA VAL A 70 12.20 -2.12 -7.72
C VAL A 70 11.57 -3.48 -7.53
N LEU A 71 10.55 -3.84 -8.32
CA LEU A 71 9.92 -5.16 -8.22
C LEU A 71 10.89 -6.28 -8.56
N LYS A 72 11.73 -6.10 -9.58
CA LYS A 72 12.79 -7.06 -9.89
C LYS A 72 13.73 -7.26 -8.70
N LYS A 73 14.22 -6.16 -8.12
CA LYS A 73 15.07 -6.21 -6.93
C LYS A 73 14.35 -6.89 -5.74
N ALA A 74 13.06 -6.63 -5.55
CA ALA A 74 12.28 -7.23 -4.49
C ALA A 74 12.19 -8.76 -4.64
N PHE A 75 11.90 -9.25 -5.85
CA PHE A 75 11.81 -10.69 -6.12
C PHE A 75 13.16 -11.41 -6.09
N ASP A 76 14.24 -10.72 -6.47
CA ASP A 76 15.61 -11.25 -6.42
C ASP A 76 16.21 -11.23 -5.01
N THR A 77 15.59 -10.53 -4.05
CA THR A 77 16.08 -10.43 -2.67
C THR A 77 15.61 -11.62 -1.84
N PRO A 78 16.51 -12.43 -1.24
CA PRO A 78 16.10 -13.55 -0.39
C PRO A 78 15.43 -13.09 0.91
N GLY A 79 14.33 -13.74 1.26
CA GLY A 79 13.59 -13.48 2.49
C GLY A 79 12.46 -12.46 2.30
N PRO A 80 11.88 -11.93 3.39
CA PRO A 80 10.80 -10.98 3.28
C PRO A 80 11.31 -9.63 2.72
N VAL A 81 10.46 -8.96 1.95
CA VAL A 81 10.68 -7.61 1.43
C VAL A 81 9.41 -6.78 1.59
N ILE A 82 9.56 -5.54 2.07
CA ILE A 82 8.50 -4.54 2.04
C ILE A 82 8.77 -3.57 0.90
N VAL A 83 7.74 -3.30 0.08
CA VAL A 83 7.80 -2.30 -0.99
C VAL A 83 6.72 -1.26 -0.73
N GLY A 84 7.11 -0.05 -0.35
CA GLY A 84 6.19 1.09 -0.36
C GLY A 84 5.94 1.55 -1.80
N VAL A 85 4.72 1.98 -2.09
CA VAL A 85 4.31 2.55 -3.38
C VAL A 85 3.51 3.81 -3.11
N HIS A 86 4.00 4.97 -3.55
CA HIS A 86 3.15 6.17 -3.56
C HIS A 86 2.14 6.04 -4.68
N VAL A 87 0.86 6.16 -4.34
CA VAL A 87 -0.25 6.06 -5.29
C VAL A 87 -1.00 7.38 -5.32
N ASP A 88 -1.27 7.87 -6.52
CA ASP A 88 -2.19 8.96 -6.75
C ASP A 88 -3.59 8.38 -7.01
N TYR A 89 -4.51 8.61 -6.07
CA TYR A 89 -5.90 8.14 -6.16
C TYR A 89 -6.87 9.18 -6.76
N SER A 90 -6.37 10.23 -7.42
CA SER A 90 -7.23 11.23 -8.08
C SER A 90 -8.29 10.62 -9.03
N ASP A 91 -7.94 9.52 -9.71
CA ASP A 91 -8.83 8.81 -10.62
C ASP A 91 -9.68 7.70 -9.96
N ASN A 92 -9.57 7.48 -8.65
CA ASN A 92 -10.21 6.32 -8.01
C ASN A 92 -11.75 6.36 -8.08
N HIS A 93 -12.35 7.55 -8.12
CA HIS A 93 -13.80 7.73 -8.30
C HIS A 93 -14.33 7.02 -9.56
N LYS A 94 -13.55 6.98 -10.65
CA LYS A 94 -13.91 6.31 -11.91
C LYS A 94 -14.02 4.80 -11.74
N LEU A 95 -13.19 4.21 -10.85
CA LEU A 95 -13.28 2.77 -10.54
C LEU A 95 -14.56 2.46 -9.75
N PHE A 96 -14.96 3.32 -8.81
CA PHE A 96 -16.21 3.14 -8.07
C PHE A 96 -17.45 3.30 -8.95
N GLU A 97 -17.41 4.15 -9.97
CA GLU A 97 -18.49 4.26 -10.97
C GLU A 97 -18.64 2.99 -11.84
N MET A 98 -17.56 2.21 -12.00
CA MET A 98 -17.57 0.94 -12.75
C MET A 98 -17.98 -0.28 -11.91
N VAL A 99 -17.98 -0.17 -10.59
CA VAL A 99 -18.44 -1.24 -9.69
C VAL A 99 -19.97 -1.17 -9.60
N ASP A 100 -20.63 -2.10 -10.29
CA ASP A 100 -22.09 -2.25 -10.29
C ASP A 100 -22.61 -2.51 -8.85
N GLU A 101 -23.69 -1.81 -8.45
CA GLU A 101 -24.25 -1.83 -7.09
C GLU A 101 -24.70 -3.24 -6.63
N THR A 102 -24.78 -4.20 -7.55
CA THR A 102 -25.10 -5.61 -7.29
C THR A 102 -24.00 -6.39 -6.57
N GLY A 103 -22.77 -5.87 -6.47
CA GLY A 103 -21.65 -6.54 -5.79
C GLY A 103 -21.50 -6.28 -4.29
N ILE A 104 -22.36 -5.44 -3.70
CA ILE A 104 -22.22 -4.99 -2.28
C ILE A 104 -23.31 -5.61 -1.37
N HIS A 105 -24.08 -6.60 -1.84
CA HIS A 105 -25.07 -7.33 -1.04
C HIS A 105 -24.96 -8.85 -1.15
#